data_AF-A0A8J3J8Z2-F1
#
_entry.id   AF-A0A8J3J8Z2-F1
#
_cell.length_a   1.000
_cell.length_b   1.000
_cell.length_c   1.000
_cell.angle_alpha   90.00
_cell.angle_beta   90.00
_cell.angle_gamma   90.00
#
_symmetry.space_group_name_H-M   'P 1'
#
loop_
_entity.id
_entity.type
_entity.pdbx_description
1 polymer ?
#
loop_
_entity_poly.entity_id
_entity_poly.type
_entity_poly.pdbx_seq_one_letter_code
_entity_poly.pdbx_strand_id
1 'polypeptide(L)'
;MPGSSLGRESGGVDPGREVDGHLHVPHNPTRAAAAAGALFTDAEGRIMMVRPTYKDYWDIPGGYVEPGETPYEACVREVEEELGIRPAIGRLLVADWAPSERDGDKILFIFNGGQLTDDQRTTIQLQVSELSEYRYLDSGDIEQRTLPRLVRRLSHARDAEATGSTTYLEHGNPVGRTSTR
;
A
#
# COMPACT_ATOMS: atom_id res chain seq x y z
N MET A 1 39.02 -60.75 -27.98
CA MET A 1 38.35 -61.98 -27.49
C MET A 1 38.47 -62.03 -25.98
N PRO A 2 37.42 -62.48 -25.27
CA PRO A 2 36.92 -61.83 -24.07
C PRO A 2 36.79 -62.77 -22.85
N GLY A 3 36.37 -62.19 -21.72
CA GLY A 3 35.51 -62.81 -20.71
C GLY A 3 34.97 -61.69 -19.81
N SER A 4 33.79 -61.10 -20.04
CA SER A 4 32.43 -61.51 -19.60
C SER A 4 32.38 -61.89 -18.10
N SER A 5 31.52 -61.36 -17.22
CA SER A 5 30.24 -60.65 -17.38
C SER A 5 29.77 -60.08 -16.01
N LEU A 6 28.95 -59.00 -16.07
CA LEU A 6 27.95 -58.50 -15.08
C LEU A 6 28.49 -57.88 -13.76
N GLY A 7 28.00 -56.75 -13.25
CA GLY A 7 26.72 -56.06 -13.48
C GLY A 7 26.80 -54.53 -13.32
N ARG A 8 25.77 -53.88 -13.86
CA ARG A 8 25.46 -52.46 -13.71
C ARG A 8 24.76 -52.27 -12.37
N GLU A 9 25.14 -51.25 -11.59
CA GLU A 9 24.19 -50.53 -10.75
C GLU A 9 24.53 -49.04 -10.73
N SER A 10 23.57 -48.27 -11.22
CA SER A 10 23.38 -46.85 -11.02
C SER A 10 22.82 -46.62 -9.62
N GLY A 11 23.50 -45.86 -8.77
CA GLY A 11 22.91 -45.17 -7.62
C GLY A 11 23.27 -43.69 -7.78
N GLY A 12 22.35 -42.79 -8.11
CA GLY A 12 21.15 -42.53 -7.35
C GLY A 12 21.51 -41.45 -6.33
N VAL A 13 21.24 -40.19 -6.67
CA VAL A 13 21.33 -39.07 -5.72
C VAL A 13 20.39 -39.40 -4.56
N ASP A 14 20.95 -39.41 -3.36
CA ASP A 14 20.26 -39.71 -2.10
C ASP A 14 19.08 -38.74 -1.89
N PRO A 15 17.81 -39.19 -1.97
CA PRO A 15 16.66 -38.34 -1.78
C PRO A 15 16.38 -38.23 -0.28
N GLY A 16 16.65 -37.06 0.28
CA GLY A 16 16.16 -36.71 1.60
C GLY A 16 17.12 -37.12 2.72
N ARG A 17 18.11 -36.26 2.97
CA ARG A 17 18.72 -36.23 4.29
C ARG A 17 17.66 -35.71 5.26
N GLU A 18 17.04 -36.62 6.01
CA GLU A 18 16.17 -36.31 7.14
C GLU A 18 16.92 -35.40 8.11
N VAL A 19 16.57 -34.12 8.07
CA VAL A 19 16.79 -33.21 9.18
C VAL A 19 15.47 -33.18 9.95
N ASP A 20 15.42 -33.98 11.01
CA ASP A 20 14.49 -33.81 12.12
C ASP A 20 12.99 -33.88 11.77
N GLY A 21 12.49 -35.06 11.38
CA GLY A 21 11.11 -35.55 11.59
C GLY A 21 9.90 -34.73 11.09
N HIS A 22 10.12 -33.56 10.50
CA HIS A 22 9.09 -32.67 9.99
C HIS A 22 9.25 -32.58 8.48
N LEU A 23 8.25 -33.10 7.77
CA LEU A 23 8.09 -32.89 6.34
C LEU A 23 8.14 -31.36 6.09
N HIS A 24 9.21 -30.86 5.46
CA HIS A 24 9.25 -29.47 5.00
C HIS A 24 8.26 -29.36 3.85
N VAL A 25 6.99 -29.13 4.18
CA VAL A 25 5.99 -28.66 3.22
C VAL A 25 6.39 -27.23 2.91
N PRO A 26 6.80 -26.90 1.67
CA PRO A 26 7.11 -25.51 1.35
C PRO A 26 5.85 -24.68 1.60
N HIS A 27 5.90 -23.82 2.61
CA HIS A 27 4.88 -22.82 2.81
C HIS A 27 4.98 -21.86 1.63
N ASN A 28 3.95 -21.82 0.78
CA ASN A 28 3.83 -20.81 -0.25
C ASN A 28 2.91 -19.72 0.30
N PRO A 29 3.42 -18.76 1.09
CA PRO A 29 2.59 -17.71 1.64
C PRO A 29 2.00 -16.89 0.50
N THR A 30 0.74 -16.49 0.65
CA THR A 30 0.15 -15.46 -0.20
C THR A 30 1.04 -14.23 -0.17
N ARG A 31 1.48 -13.75 -1.34
CA ARG A 31 2.26 -12.53 -1.46
C ARG A 31 1.33 -11.40 -1.87
N ALA A 32 1.04 -10.51 -0.93
CA ALA A 32 0.36 -9.26 -1.23
C ALA A 32 1.40 -8.14 -1.39
N ALA A 33 1.25 -7.33 -2.44
CA ALA A 33 2.00 -6.08 -2.52
C ALA A 33 1.47 -5.10 -1.47
N ALA A 34 2.35 -4.43 -0.75
CA ALA A 34 1.99 -3.40 0.20
C ALA A 34 2.22 -2.01 -0.41
N ALA A 35 1.33 -1.07 -0.13
CA ALA A 35 1.52 0.35 -0.44
C ALA A 35 1.03 1.20 0.72
N ALA A 36 1.60 2.39 0.89
CA ALA A 36 1.27 3.31 1.95
C ALA A 36 1.15 4.73 1.41
N GLY A 37 0.19 5.50 1.94
CA GLY A 37 0.02 6.90 1.59
C GLY A 37 -0.36 7.77 2.78
N ALA A 38 -0.24 9.07 2.60
CA ALA A 38 -0.49 10.09 3.61
C ALA A 38 -1.80 10.84 3.34
N LEU A 39 -2.64 10.93 4.37
CA LEU A 39 -3.84 11.77 4.34
C LEU A 39 -3.49 13.16 4.90
N PHE A 40 -3.21 14.11 4.02
CA PHE A 40 -3.12 15.53 4.40
C PHE A 40 -4.46 16.23 4.18
N THR A 41 -4.80 17.14 5.08
CA THR A 41 -5.96 18.03 4.91
C THR A 41 -5.60 19.48 5.12
N ASP A 42 -6.46 20.38 4.66
CA ASP A 42 -6.39 21.80 5.00
C ASP A 42 -7.39 22.17 6.12
N ALA A 43 -7.47 23.47 6.42
CA ALA A 43 -8.35 24.02 7.46
C ALA A 43 -9.84 23.82 7.14
N GLU A 44 -10.19 23.68 5.87
CA GLU A 44 -11.56 23.42 5.42
C GLU A 44 -11.89 21.92 5.37
N GLY A 45 -10.94 21.04 5.73
CA GLY A 45 -11.12 19.59 5.73
C GLY A 45 -11.06 18.95 4.34
N ARG A 46 -10.63 19.69 3.32
CA ARG A 46 -10.36 19.14 1.98
C ARG A 46 -9.10 18.28 2.03
N ILE A 47 -9.03 17.25 1.19
CA ILE A 47 -7.92 16.29 1.16
C ILE A 47 -6.94 16.68 0.07
N MET A 48 -5.64 16.66 0.37
CA MET A 48 -4.59 16.77 -0.66
C MET A 48 -4.65 15.54 -1.57
N MET A 49 -4.91 15.78 -2.84
CA MET A 49 -4.83 14.81 -3.91
C MET A 49 -3.70 15.20 -4.86
N VAL A 50 -3.01 14.22 -5.41
CA VAL A 50 -1.97 14.36 -6.44
C VAL A 50 -2.44 13.77 -7.76
N ARG A 51 -1.90 14.28 -8.88
CA ARG A 51 -2.20 13.79 -10.23
C ARG A 51 -0.99 13.04 -10.80
N PRO A 52 -0.99 11.69 -10.76
CA PRO A 52 0.07 10.91 -11.40
C PRO A 52 0.04 11.05 -12.92
N THR A 53 1.22 11.22 -13.53
CA THR A 53 1.40 11.42 -14.98
C THR A 53 1.05 10.18 -15.82
N TYR A 54 1.05 9.00 -15.20
CA TYR A 54 0.88 7.70 -15.83
C TYR A 54 -0.49 7.03 -15.55
N LYS A 55 -1.34 7.66 -14.72
CA LYS A 55 -2.72 7.23 -14.44
C LYS A 55 -3.69 8.23 -15.05
N ASP A 56 -4.96 7.86 -15.19
CA ASP A 56 -6.07 8.74 -15.60
C ASP A 56 -6.88 9.29 -14.41
N TYR A 57 -6.55 8.89 -13.18
CA TYR A 57 -7.20 9.31 -11.94
C TYR A 57 -6.22 9.99 -10.97
N TRP A 58 -6.78 10.72 -10.00
CA TRP A 58 -6.05 11.33 -8.88
C TRP A 58 -5.87 10.35 -7.73
N ASP A 59 -4.79 10.50 -6.96
CA ASP A 59 -4.46 9.66 -5.80
C ASP A 59 -4.09 10.53 -4.59
N ILE A 60 -3.83 9.92 -3.43
CA ILE A 60 -3.12 10.61 -2.34
C ILE A 60 -1.61 10.42 -2.50
N PRO A 61 -0.76 11.27 -1.89
CA PRO A 61 0.68 11.04 -1.87
C PRO A 61 1.02 9.67 -1.27
N GLY A 62 1.90 8.92 -1.91
CA GLY A 62 2.24 7.57 -1.48
C GLY A 62 2.57 6.61 -2.61
N GLY A 63 3.12 5.46 -2.23
CA GLY A 63 3.60 4.45 -3.17
C GLY A 63 3.80 3.09 -2.54
N TYR A 64 4.50 2.21 -3.26
CA TYR A 64 4.70 0.84 -2.82
C TYR A 64 5.75 0.76 -1.72
N VAL A 65 5.54 -0.19 -0.81
CA VAL A 65 6.52 -0.53 0.22
C VAL A 65 7.65 -1.33 -0.43
N GLU A 66 8.89 -0.88 -0.24
CA GLU A 66 10.07 -1.54 -0.79
C GLU A 66 10.54 -2.73 0.07
N PRO A 67 11.35 -3.65 -0.47
CA PRO A 67 11.90 -4.76 0.29
C PRO A 67 12.68 -4.31 1.53
N GLY A 68 12.26 -4.76 2.71
CA GLY A 68 12.90 -4.42 3.99
C GLY A 68 12.37 -3.12 4.63
N GLU A 69 11.49 -2.39 3.95
CA GLU A 69 10.86 -1.17 4.42
C GLU A 69 9.55 -1.50 5.18
N THR A 70 9.25 -0.73 6.23
CA THR A 70 7.94 -0.75 6.87
C THR A 70 6.95 0.14 6.10
N PRO A 71 5.62 -0.11 6.18
CA PRO A 71 4.65 0.78 5.54
C PRO A 71 4.73 2.25 5.99
N TYR A 72 5.16 2.49 7.23
CA TYR A 72 5.35 3.86 7.73
C TYR A 72 6.56 4.53 7.08
N GLU A 73 7.70 3.82 6.97
CA GLU A 73 8.89 4.32 6.28
C GLU A 73 8.59 4.61 4.81
N ALA A 74 7.84 3.71 4.13
CA ALA A 74 7.39 3.93 2.76
C ALA A 74 6.57 5.22 2.62
N CYS A 75 5.61 5.44 3.51
CA CYS A 75 4.81 6.67 3.52
C CYS A 75 5.68 7.92 3.68
N VAL A 76 6.67 7.89 4.59
CA VAL A 76 7.58 9.02 4.83
C VAL A 76 8.48 9.27 3.62
N ARG A 77 9.06 8.21 3.03
CA ARG A 77 9.91 8.30 1.83
C ARG A 77 9.12 8.87 0.66
N GLU A 78 7.95 8.31 0.36
CA GLU A 78 7.12 8.74 -0.77
C GLU A 78 6.67 10.19 -0.63
N VAL A 79 6.27 10.63 0.57
CA VAL A 79 5.94 12.05 0.82
C VAL A 79 7.14 12.95 0.53
N GLU A 80 8.35 12.54 0.91
CA GLU A 80 9.54 13.31 0.60
C GLU A 80 9.85 13.32 -0.89
N GLU A 81 9.83 12.16 -1.55
CA GLU A 81 10.16 12.02 -2.96
C GLU A 81 9.16 12.79 -3.82
N GLU A 82 7.86 12.59 -3.60
CA GLU A 82 6.79 13.18 -4.40
C GLU A 82 6.58 14.67 -4.14
N LEU A 83 6.74 15.13 -2.90
CA LEU A 83 6.38 16.50 -2.50
C LEU A 83 7.58 17.38 -2.07
N GLY A 84 8.77 16.80 -1.89
CA GLY A 84 9.98 17.52 -1.47
C GLY A 84 9.97 18.00 -0.01
N ILE A 85 9.10 17.45 0.84
CA ILE A 85 8.92 17.89 2.23
C ILE A 85 8.96 16.71 3.21
N ARG A 86 9.32 16.99 4.48
CA ARG A 86 9.38 15.99 5.56
C ARG A 86 8.52 16.39 6.77
N PRO A 87 7.18 16.43 6.65
CA PRO A 87 6.30 16.64 7.80
C PRO A 87 6.35 15.44 8.75
N ALA A 88 5.91 15.64 9.99
CA ALA A 88 5.70 14.53 10.91
C ALA A 88 4.47 13.72 10.46
N ILE A 89 4.67 12.44 10.12
CA ILE A 89 3.58 11.53 9.79
C ILE A 89 3.06 10.88 11.08
N GLY A 90 1.75 10.94 11.28
CA GLY A 90 1.06 10.43 12.46
C GLY A 90 0.67 8.96 12.37
N ARG A 91 -0.29 8.57 13.21
CA ARG A 91 -0.76 7.18 13.34
C ARG A 91 -1.43 6.64 12.07
N LEU A 92 -1.55 5.32 12.01
CA LEU A 92 -2.32 4.61 10.99
C LEU A 92 -3.83 4.91 11.11
N LEU A 93 -4.44 5.30 10.00
CA LEU A 93 -5.88 5.53 9.88
C LEU A 93 -6.61 4.30 9.32
N VAL A 94 -6.06 3.71 8.26
CA VAL A 94 -6.68 2.60 7.54
C VAL A 94 -5.65 1.54 7.16
N ALA A 95 -6.02 0.27 7.31
CA ALA A 95 -5.43 -0.85 6.59
C ALA A 95 -6.53 -1.53 5.76
N ASP A 96 -6.34 -1.63 4.45
CA ASP A 96 -7.34 -2.14 3.50
C ASP A 96 -6.78 -3.32 2.70
N TRP A 97 -7.39 -4.50 2.84
CA TRP A 97 -7.13 -5.63 1.95
C TRP A 97 -7.92 -5.44 0.65
N ALA A 98 -7.22 -5.10 -0.43
CA ALA A 98 -7.85 -4.59 -1.66
C ALA A 98 -7.26 -5.21 -2.94
N PRO A 99 -7.44 -6.53 -3.12
CA PRO A 99 -6.97 -7.21 -4.33
C PRO A 99 -7.62 -6.59 -5.58
N SER A 100 -6.88 -6.62 -6.69
CA SER A 100 -7.40 -6.26 -8.01
C SER A 100 -7.03 -7.35 -9.01
N GLU A 101 -7.90 -7.58 -10.01
CA GLU A 101 -7.61 -8.55 -11.07
C GLU A 101 -6.33 -8.21 -11.84
N ARG A 102 -6.03 -6.91 -11.96
CA ARG A 102 -4.88 -6.39 -12.69
C ARG A 102 -3.56 -6.59 -11.94
N ASP A 103 -3.56 -6.35 -10.63
CA ASP A 103 -2.31 -6.22 -9.85
C ASP A 103 -2.18 -7.27 -8.74
N GLY A 104 -3.13 -8.20 -8.62
CA GLY A 104 -3.15 -9.24 -7.59
C GLY A 104 -3.53 -8.73 -6.20
N ASP A 105 -3.15 -9.50 -5.18
CA ASP A 105 -3.43 -9.18 -3.78
C ASP A 105 -2.65 -7.95 -3.32
N LYS A 106 -3.35 -7.06 -2.62
CA LYS A 106 -2.78 -5.81 -2.10
C LYS A 106 -3.26 -5.51 -0.70
N ILE A 107 -2.35 -4.96 0.11
CA ILE A 107 -2.67 -4.30 1.36
C ILE A 107 -2.29 -2.82 1.28
N LEU A 108 -3.24 -1.94 1.56
CA LEU A 108 -3.09 -0.50 1.39
C LEU A 108 -3.23 0.19 2.75
N PHE A 109 -2.20 0.95 3.13
CA PHE A 109 -2.14 1.68 4.39
C PHE A 109 -2.35 3.17 4.15
N ILE A 110 -3.14 3.82 5.00
CA ILE A 110 -3.23 5.29 5.04
C ILE A 110 -2.80 5.78 6.42
N PHE A 111 -1.80 6.64 6.47
CA PHE A 111 -1.35 7.32 7.67
C PHE A 111 -1.89 8.75 7.75
N ASN A 112 -2.03 9.26 8.96
CA ASN A 112 -2.41 10.66 9.16
C ASN A 112 -1.23 11.59 8.82
N GLY A 113 -1.34 12.38 7.76
CA GLY A 113 -0.36 13.42 7.42
C GLY A 113 -0.62 14.76 8.10
N GLY A 114 -1.83 14.95 8.62
CA GLY A 114 -2.26 16.15 9.34
C GLY A 114 -2.45 17.35 8.41
N GLN A 115 -2.38 18.54 9.00
CA GLN A 115 -2.36 19.79 8.26
C GLN A 115 -0.93 20.26 8.10
N LEU A 116 -0.50 20.46 6.85
CA LEU A 116 0.78 21.07 6.58
C LEU A 116 0.79 22.52 7.10
N THR A 117 1.95 23.00 7.52
CA THR A 117 2.17 24.42 7.82
C THR A 117 2.24 25.25 6.52
N ASP A 118 2.12 26.57 6.62
CA ASP A 118 2.31 27.45 5.47
C ASP A 118 3.69 27.30 4.85
N ASP A 119 4.73 27.24 5.70
CA ASP A 119 6.11 27.02 5.25
C ASP A 119 6.23 25.73 4.45
N GLN A 120 5.73 24.62 4.98
CA GLN A 120 5.74 23.33 4.27
C GLN A 120 5.01 23.41 2.92
N ARG A 121 3.82 24.02 2.88
CA ARG A 121 3.04 24.19 1.63
C ARG A 121 3.80 24.98 0.58
N THR A 122 4.46 26.07 0.96
CA THR A 122 5.21 26.93 0.02
C THR A 122 6.51 26.30 -0.47
N THR A 123 7.05 25.33 0.27
CA THR A 123 8.26 24.58 -0.11
C THR A 123 7.98 23.31 -0.92
N ILE A 124 6.73 22.94 -1.16
CA ILE A 124 6.40 21.74 -1.95
C ILE A 124 7.06 21.85 -3.34
N GLN A 125 7.81 20.81 -3.70
CA GLN A 125 8.40 20.62 -5.01
C GLN A 125 7.99 19.25 -5.52
N LEU A 126 7.08 19.24 -6.50
CA LEU A 126 6.63 17.98 -7.07
C LEU A 126 7.74 17.29 -7.85
N GLN A 127 7.84 15.97 -7.68
CA GLN A 127 8.62 15.14 -8.58
C GLN A 127 7.91 15.06 -9.94
N VAL A 128 8.24 16.00 -10.83
CA VAL A 128 7.55 16.21 -12.12
C VAL A 128 7.57 15.01 -13.08
N SER A 129 8.48 14.05 -12.88
CA SER A 129 8.44 12.78 -13.61
C SER A 129 7.24 11.92 -13.25
N GLU A 130 6.73 12.05 -12.03
CA GLU A 130 5.66 11.21 -11.47
C GLU A 130 4.35 11.96 -11.31
N LEU A 131 4.40 13.22 -10.89
CA LEU A 131 3.23 14.03 -10.56
C LEU A 131 3.17 15.32 -11.39
N SER A 132 2.02 15.61 -12.00
CA SER A 132 1.83 16.85 -12.77
C SER A 132 1.31 18.01 -11.93
N GLU A 133 0.54 17.74 -10.88
CA GLU A 133 -0.03 18.76 -9.97
C GLU A 133 -0.54 18.12 -8.66
N TYR A 134 -0.78 18.96 -7.66
CA TYR A 134 -1.52 18.60 -6.45
C TYR A 134 -2.62 19.64 -6.17
N ARG A 135 -3.70 19.21 -5.51
CA ARG A 135 -4.83 20.08 -5.12
C ARG A 135 -5.46 19.58 -3.82
N TYR A 136 -5.96 20.51 -3.00
CA TYR A 136 -6.89 20.17 -1.93
C TYR A 136 -8.30 20.12 -2.50
N LEU A 137 -8.93 18.95 -2.44
CA LEU A 137 -10.24 18.68 -3.02
C LEU A 137 -11.25 18.30 -1.93
N ASP A 138 -12.50 18.74 -2.09
CA ASP A 138 -13.60 18.25 -1.28
C ASP A 138 -14.08 16.86 -1.74
N SER A 139 -14.98 16.24 -0.98
CA SER A 139 -15.47 14.89 -1.29
C SER A 139 -16.15 14.78 -2.66
N GLY A 140 -16.90 15.81 -3.08
CA GLY A 140 -17.61 15.80 -4.35
C GLY A 140 -16.68 15.90 -5.55
N ASP A 141 -15.60 16.69 -5.43
CA ASP A 141 -14.54 16.75 -6.44
C ASP A 141 -13.72 15.46 -6.51
N ILE A 142 -13.42 14.84 -5.35
CA ILE A 142 -12.69 13.57 -5.28
C ILE A 142 -13.47 12.46 -5.99
N GLU A 143 -14.77 12.35 -5.73
CA GLU A 143 -15.66 11.34 -6.35
C GLU A 143 -15.63 11.37 -7.88
N GLN A 144 -15.43 12.55 -8.47
CA GLN A 144 -15.38 12.75 -9.93
C GLN A 144 -14.00 12.48 -10.54
N ARG A 145 -12.95 12.36 -9.72
CA ARG A 145 -11.55 12.40 -10.16
C ARG A 145 -10.75 11.16 -9.78
N THR A 146 -11.28 10.31 -8.89
CA THR A 146 -10.60 9.09 -8.46
C THR A 146 -11.47 7.84 -8.56
N LEU A 147 -10.88 6.69 -8.23
CA LEU A 147 -11.55 5.40 -8.23
C LEU A 147 -12.56 5.32 -7.06
N PRO A 148 -13.76 4.75 -7.27
CA PRO A 148 -14.77 4.60 -6.21
C PRO A 148 -14.25 3.87 -4.96
N ARG A 149 -13.30 2.95 -5.10
CA ARG A 149 -12.68 2.26 -3.95
C ARG A 149 -11.77 3.17 -3.12
N LEU A 150 -11.08 4.12 -3.76
CA LEU A 150 -10.27 5.09 -3.03
C LEU A 150 -11.17 6.09 -2.30
N VAL A 151 -12.27 6.54 -2.94
CA VAL A 151 -13.29 7.40 -2.27
C VAL A 151 -13.73 6.79 -0.94
N ARG A 152 -14.15 5.52 -0.94
CA ARG A 152 -14.58 4.84 0.30
C ARG A 152 -13.46 4.77 1.33
N ARG A 153 -12.24 4.43 0.91
CA ARG A 153 -11.07 4.35 1.79
C ARG A 153 -10.75 5.71 2.44
N LEU A 154 -10.80 6.79 1.66
CA LEU A 154 -10.57 8.15 2.15
C LEU A 154 -11.66 8.59 3.12
N SER A 155 -12.93 8.28 2.84
CA SER A 155 -14.03 8.53 3.77
C SER A 155 -13.80 7.85 5.12
N HIS A 156 -13.42 6.57 5.13
CA HIS A 156 -13.10 5.87 6.37
C HIS A 156 -11.83 6.38 7.05
N ALA A 157 -10.84 6.87 6.30
CA ALA A 157 -9.66 7.50 6.87
C ALA A 157 -10.00 8.83 7.58
N ARG A 158 -10.93 9.62 7.01
CA ARG A 158 -11.47 10.83 7.66
C ARG A 158 -12.22 10.50 8.94
N ASP A 159 -13.09 9.48 8.93
CA ASP A 159 -13.81 9.02 10.12
C ASP A 159 -12.84 8.53 11.20
N ALA A 160 -11.84 7.76 10.80
CA ALA A 160 -10.79 7.27 11.70
C ALA A 160 -10.04 8.43 12.33
N GLU A 161 -9.63 9.44 11.54
CA GLU A 161 -9.00 10.66 12.05
C GLU A 161 -9.87 11.37 13.09
N ALA A 162 -11.13 11.68 12.76
CA ALA A 162 -12.03 12.40 13.64
C ALA A 162 -12.30 11.67 14.97
N THR A 163 -12.26 10.34 14.95
CA THR A 163 -12.53 9.49 16.12
C THR A 163 -11.27 9.04 16.87
N GLY A 164 -10.07 9.37 16.37
CA GLY A 164 -8.80 8.91 16.94
C GLY A 164 -8.57 7.39 16.81
N SER A 165 -9.32 6.71 15.94
CA SER A 165 -9.29 5.25 15.78
C SER A 165 -8.46 4.81 14.56
N THR A 166 -8.37 3.48 14.34
CA THR A 166 -7.85 2.87 13.10
C THR A 166 -8.91 1.90 12.58
N THR A 167 -9.14 1.90 11.27
CA THR A 167 -10.15 1.06 10.63
C THR A 167 -9.52 0.01 9.72
N TYR A 168 -9.92 -1.26 9.89
CA TYR A 168 -9.63 -2.32 8.92
C TYR A 168 -10.75 -2.39 7.87
N LEU A 169 -10.35 -2.49 6.60
CA LEU A 169 -11.25 -2.55 5.45
C LEU A 169 -10.95 -3.75 4.56
N GLU A 170 -11.96 -4.18 3.82
CA GLU A 170 -11.84 -5.09 2.67
C GLU A 170 -12.47 -4.43 1.44
N HIS A 171 -11.68 -4.27 0.38
CA HIS A 171 -12.06 -3.54 -0.83
C HIS A 171 -12.59 -2.12 -0.56
N GLY A 172 -12.06 -1.48 0.49
CA GLY A 172 -12.48 -0.16 0.95
C GLY A 172 -13.77 -0.14 1.77
N ASN A 173 -14.29 -1.29 2.24
CA ASN A 173 -15.48 -1.36 3.10
C ASN A 173 -15.14 -1.96 4.47
N PRO A 174 -15.78 -1.53 5.58
CA PRO A 174 -15.54 -2.11 6.89
C PRO A 174 -16.08 -3.52 6.97
N VAL A 175 -15.31 -4.42 7.60
CA VAL A 175 -15.76 -5.80 7.85
C VAL A 175 -16.76 -5.82 9.01
N GLY A 176 -17.80 -6.64 8.89
CA GLY A 176 -18.71 -6.93 10.01
C GLY A 176 -19.74 -5.84 10.36
N ARG A 177 -19.80 -4.72 9.64
CA ARG A 177 -20.94 -3.79 9.74
C ARG A 177 -22.07 -4.28 8.85
N THR A 178 -23.07 -4.93 9.43
CA THR A 178 -24.34 -5.18 8.76
C THR A 178 -24.99 -3.82 8.51
N SER A 179 -25.28 -3.47 7.25
CA SER A 179 -26.09 -2.29 6.95
C SER A 179 -27.43 -2.42 7.68
N THR A 180 -27.65 -1.62 8.71
CA THR A 180 -28.99 -1.40 9.22
C THR A 180 -29.77 -0.75 8.09
N ARG A 181 -30.78 -1.47 7.60
CA ARG A 181 -31.74 -1.02 6.58
C ARG A 181 -32.53 0.19 7.06
#